data_AF-A0A6A8G0K3-F1
#
_entry.id   AF-A0A6A8G0K3-F1
#
_cell.length_a   1.000
_cell.length_b   1.000
_cell.length_c   1.000
_cell.angle_alpha   90.00
_cell.angle_beta   90.00
_cell.angle_gamma   90.00
#
_symmetry.space_group_name_H-M   'P 1'
#
loop_
_entity.id
_entity.type
_entity.pdbx_description
1 polymer ?
#
loop_
_entity_poly.entity_id
_entity_poly.type
_entity_poly.pdbx_seq_one_letter_code
_entity_poly.pdbx_strand_id
1 'polypeptide(L)'
;MQHIIKTALQQTFNYKTNKSIYNILVGKKSHQTFFDACSQQQLSLYHSLPLLKYPSFELFLEKINEFNAEMEIMLHPRYTFESMGQTFQAIQLLVQTMSNTKQHVFHFVPISQNNKIQE
;
A
#
# COMPACT_ATOMS: atom_id res chain seq x y z
N MET A 1 -8.64 9.50 1.96
CA MET A 1 -8.70 9.47 0.48
C MET A 1 -8.03 10.68 -0.15
N GLN A 2 -8.49 11.90 0.13
CA GLN A 2 -7.95 13.14 -0.47
C GLN A 2 -6.44 13.35 -0.20
N HIS A 3 -5.97 13.08 1.02
CA HIS A 3 -4.53 13.10 1.34
C HIS A 3 -3.70 12.12 0.50
N ILE A 4 -4.21 10.91 0.24
CA ILE A 4 -3.53 9.90 -0.59
C ILE A 4 -3.39 10.42 -2.02
N ILE A 5 -4.48 10.97 -2.58
CA ILE A 5 -4.48 11.50 -3.93
C ILE A 5 -3.53 12.69 -4.05
N LYS A 6 -3.58 13.63 -3.10
CA LYS A 6 -2.67 14.79 -3.06
C LYS A 6 -1.20 14.36 -2.94
N THR A 7 -0.89 13.39 -2.08
CA THR A 7 0.47 12.88 -1.92
C THR A 7 0.97 12.22 -3.21
N ALA A 8 0.13 11.42 -3.88
CA ALA A 8 0.46 10.84 -5.18
C ALA A 8 0.79 11.94 -6.20
N LEU A 9 -0.02 13.00 -6.27
CA LEU A 9 0.21 14.10 -7.20
C LEU A 9 1.49 14.87 -6.92
N GLN A 10 1.82 15.11 -5.64
CA GLN A 10 3.05 15.81 -5.25
C GLN A 10 4.32 15.02 -5.57
N GLN A 11 4.27 13.69 -5.51
CA GLN A 11 5.44 12.84 -5.76
C GLN A 11 5.63 12.45 -7.22
N THR A 12 4.62 12.66 -8.06
CA THR A 12 4.71 12.26 -9.47
C THR A 12 5.58 13.25 -10.25
N PHE A 13 6.56 12.76 -10.99
CA PHE A 13 7.38 13.59 -11.89
C PHE A 13 6.54 14.19 -13.03
N ASN A 14 6.89 15.41 -13.46
CA ASN A 14 6.12 16.29 -14.37
C ASN A 14 5.69 15.71 -15.73
N TYR A 15 6.18 14.54 -16.16
CA TYR A 15 5.87 13.95 -17.47
C TYR A 15 4.75 12.89 -17.43
N LYS A 16 4.23 12.50 -16.26
CA LYS A 16 3.19 11.48 -16.14
C LYS A 16 1.79 12.09 -16.17
N THR A 17 0.85 11.34 -16.75
CA THR A 17 -0.54 11.78 -16.88
C THR A 17 -1.35 11.50 -15.60
N ASN A 18 -2.37 12.31 -15.34
CA ASN A 18 -3.37 12.07 -14.29
C ASN A 18 -3.95 10.66 -14.34
N LYS A 19 -4.10 10.09 -15.55
CA LYS A 19 -4.56 8.72 -15.76
C LYS A 19 -3.55 7.66 -15.28
N SER A 20 -2.24 7.91 -15.40
CA SER A 20 -1.21 7.01 -14.84
C SER A 20 -1.29 7.00 -13.31
N ILE A 21 -1.39 8.18 -12.69
CA ILE A 21 -1.55 8.32 -11.23
C ILE A 21 -2.81 7.61 -10.75
N TYR A 22 -3.93 7.83 -11.41
CA TYR A 22 -5.18 7.12 -11.13
C TYR A 22 -5.01 5.59 -11.22
N ASN A 23 -4.34 5.09 -12.27
CA ASN A 23 -4.11 3.65 -12.45
C ASN A 23 -3.30 3.05 -11.30
N ILE A 24 -2.30 3.78 -10.78
CA ILE A 24 -1.52 3.36 -9.59
C ILE A 24 -2.46 3.25 -8.38
N LEU A 25 -3.24 4.30 -8.11
CA LEU A 25 -4.13 4.37 -6.94
C LEU A 25 -5.19 3.26 -6.93
N VAL A 26 -5.80 2.97 -8.08
CA VAL A 26 -6.77 1.86 -8.18
C VAL A 26 -6.10 0.48 -8.30
N GLY A 27 -4.79 0.43 -8.54
CA GLY A 27 -4.01 -0.79 -8.70
C GLY A 27 -4.33 -1.55 -9.98
N LYS A 28 -4.39 -0.83 -11.12
CA LYS A 28 -4.59 -1.44 -12.44
C LYS A 28 -3.53 -2.52 -12.68
N LYS A 29 -3.97 -3.76 -12.87
CA LYS A 29 -3.12 -4.94 -13.06
C LYS A 29 -2.44 -4.95 -14.44
N SER A 30 -1.45 -4.09 -14.64
CA SER A 30 -0.58 -4.11 -15.81
C SER A 30 0.88 -3.89 -15.42
N HIS A 31 1.79 -4.48 -16.19
CA HIS A 31 3.23 -4.29 -15.99
C HIS A 31 3.61 -2.81 -16.01
N GLN A 32 3.04 -2.02 -16.92
CA GLN A 32 3.29 -0.58 -17.01
C GLN A 32 2.91 0.16 -15.71
N THR A 33 1.75 -0.16 -15.13
CA THR A 33 1.28 0.53 -13.90
C THR A 33 2.17 0.18 -12.72
N PHE A 34 2.57 -1.09 -12.61
CA PHE A 34 3.50 -1.53 -11.58
C PHE A 34 4.88 -0.88 -11.73
N PHE A 35 5.43 -0.87 -12.95
CA PHE A 35 6.69 -0.19 -13.25
C PHE A 35 6.63 1.31 -12.95
N ASP A 36 5.53 1.96 -13.32
CA ASP A 36 5.28 3.38 -13.01
C ASP A 36 5.27 3.58 -11.48
N ALA A 37 4.55 2.76 -10.71
CA ALA A 37 4.52 2.86 -9.24
C ALA A 37 5.91 2.70 -8.61
N CYS A 38 6.72 1.76 -9.09
CA CYS A 38 8.09 1.56 -8.60
C CYS A 38 9.00 2.74 -8.96
N SER A 39 8.99 3.18 -10.22
CA SER A 39 9.85 4.27 -10.71
C SER A 39 9.53 5.62 -10.05
N GLN A 40 8.28 5.85 -9.67
CA GLN A 40 7.83 7.07 -8.97
C GLN A 40 7.95 6.96 -7.45
N GLN A 41 8.48 5.85 -6.90
CA GLN A 41 8.49 5.57 -5.45
C GLN A 41 7.08 5.58 -4.81
N GLN A 42 6.06 5.27 -5.60
CA GLN A 42 4.64 5.24 -5.21
C GLN A 42 4.10 3.84 -5.00
N LEU A 43 4.96 2.82 -4.92
CA LEU A 43 4.54 1.43 -4.71
C LEU A 43 3.66 1.28 -3.45
N SER A 44 3.94 2.07 -2.42
CA SER A 44 3.17 2.16 -1.17
C SER A 44 1.73 2.64 -1.36
N LEU A 45 1.46 3.38 -2.44
CA LEU A 45 0.13 3.87 -2.82
C LEU A 45 -0.59 2.93 -3.80
N TYR A 46 0.10 1.92 -4.32
CA TYR A 46 -0.45 1.01 -5.30
C TYR A 46 -1.67 0.29 -4.72
N HIS A 47 -2.80 0.36 -5.43
CA HIS A 47 -4.07 -0.25 -5.01
C HIS A 47 -4.62 0.27 -3.66
N SER A 48 -4.21 1.47 -3.22
CA SER A 48 -4.70 2.09 -1.98
C SER A 48 -6.15 2.57 -2.07
N LEU A 49 -6.66 2.83 -3.28
CA LEU A 49 -8.01 3.33 -3.53
C LEU A 49 -8.72 2.51 -4.64
N PRO A 50 -8.96 1.21 -4.41
CA PRO A 50 -9.43 0.28 -5.47
C PRO A 50 -10.82 0.61 -6.02
N LEU A 51 -11.65 1.33 -5.24
CA LEU A 51 -13.01 1.71 -5.59
C LEU A 51 -13.13 3.15 -6.11
N LEU A 52 -12.01 3.87 -6.25
CA LEU A 52 -12.02 5.23 -6.77
C LEU A 52 -12.45 5.21 -8.24
N LYS A 53 -13.51 5.95 -8.55
CA LYS A 53 -13.96 6.15 -9.92
C LYS A 53 -13.18 7.30 -10.56
N TYR A 54 -12.84 7.15 -11.84
CA TYR A 54 -12.09 8.17 -12.58
C TYR A 54 -12.74 9.58 -12.56
N PRO A 55 -14.07 9.73 -12.76
CA PRO A 55 -14.69 11.06 -12.67
C PRO A 55 -14.56 11.71 -11.29
N SER A 56 -14.64 10.90 -10.21
CA SER A 56 -14.46 11.40 -8.85
C SER A 56 -13.02 11.86 -8.58
N PHE A 57 -12.05 11.19 -9.21
CA PHE A 57 -10.66 11.62 -9.18
C PHE A 57 -10.46 12.95 -9.91
N GLU A 58 -11.06 13.15 -11.09
CA GLU A 58 -10.98 14.42 -11.83
C GLU A 58 -11.63 15.57 -11.05
N LEU A 59 -12.81 15.36 -10.46
CA LEU A 59 -13.45 16.36 -9.60
C LEU A 59 -12.59 16.74 -8.38
N PHE A 60 -11.77 15.82 -7.88
CA PHE A 60 -10.83 16.14 -6.80
C PHE A 60 -9.68 17.02 -7.29
N LEU A 61 -9.16 16.76 -8.49
CA LEU A 61 -8.08 17.55 -9.08
C LEU A 61 -8.46 19.02 -9.24
N GLU A 62 -9.72 19.30 -9.61
CA GLU A 62 -10.24 20.66 -9.73
C GLU A 62 -10.20 21.43 -8.40
N LYS A 63 -10.36 20.73 -7.27
CA LYS A 63 -10.46 21.32 -5.92
C LYS A 63 -9.18 21.17 -5.09
N ILE A 64 -8.08 20.72 -5.69
CA ILE A 64 -6.89 20.33 -4.93
C ILE A 64 -6.24 21.48 -4.17
N ASN A 65 -6.33 22.70 -4.70
CA ASN A 65 -5.74 23.91 -4.10
C ASN A 65 -6.51 24.38 -2.86
N GLU A 66 -7.77 23.98 -2.71
CA GLU A 66 -8.60 24.27 -1.54
C GLU A 66 -8.29 23.32 -0.37
N PHE A 67 -7.59 22.22 -0.66
CA PHE A 67 -7.30 21.19 0.33
C PHE A 67 -5.96 21.46 1.04
N ASN A 68 -6.02 22.09 2.21
CA ASN A 68 -4.87 22.18 3.12
C ASN A 68 -4.65 20.81 3.77
N ALA A 69 -3.52 20.18 3.47
CA ALA A 69 -3.17 18.88 4.00
C ALA A 69 -2.06 19.07 5.04
N GLU A 70 -2.42 18.98 6.32
CA GLU A 70 -1.45 19.00 7.43
C GLU A 70 -0.81 17.63 7.68
N MET A 71 -1.31 16.57 7.02
CA MET A 71 -0.83 15.20 7.20
C MET A 71 0.11 14.79 6.07
N GLU A 72 1.36 14.49 6.42
CA GLU A 72 2.37 13.91 5.55
C GLU A 72 2.26 12.38 5.56
N ILE A 73 2.16 11.76 4.38
CA ILE A 73 2.17 10.31 4.24
C ILE A 73 3.61 9.86 3.93
N MET A 74 4.17 9.01 4.79
CA MET A 74 5.50 8.44 4.60
C MET A 74 5.44 7.35 3.53
N LEU A 75 6.11 7.56 2.40
CA LEU A 75 6.05 6.65 1.24
C LEU A 75 7.36 5.93 0.93
N HIS A 76 8.41 6.19 1.71
CA HIS A 76 9.73 5.60 1.49
C HIS A 76 9.67 4.06 1.52
N PRO A 77 10.23 3.35 0.51
CA PRO A 77 10.10 1.90 0.37
C PRO A 77 10.54 1.08 1.60
N ARG A 78 11.46 1.62 2.41
CA ARG A 78 11.87 1.01 3.71
C ARG A 78 10.68 0.72 4.62
N TYR A 79 9.75 1.68 4.77
CA TYR A 79 8.59 1.51 5.63
C TYR A 79 7.59 0.53 5.04
N THR A 80 7.44 0.54 3.71
CA THR A 80 6.52 -0.33 2.98
C THR A 80 6.95 -1.78 3.05
N PHE A 81 8.24 -2.06 2.84
CA PHE A 81 8.78 -3.41 2.91
C PHE A 81 8.66 -4.00 4.30
N GLU A 82 9.02 -3.24 5.34
CA GLU A 82 8.88 -3.67 6.72
C GLU A 82 7.41 -3.95 7.08
N SER A 83 6.50 -3.04 6.70
CA SER A 83 5.06 -3.20 6.92
C SER A 83 4.50 -4.43 6.21
N MET A 84 4.95 -4.72 4.98
CA MET A 84 4.57 -5.93 4.24
C MET A 84 5.07 -7.19 4.96
N GLY A 85 6.31 -7.19 5.46
CA GLY A 85 6.86 -8.29 6.24
C GLY A 85 6.07 -8.57 7.52
N GLN A 86 5.76 -7.52 8.29
CA GLN A 86 4.94 -7.63 9.50
C GLN A 86 3.51 -8.10 9.19
N THR A 87 2.91 -7.60 8.11
CA THR A 87 1.57 -8.04 7.66
C THR A 87 1.57 -9.52 7.31
N PHE A 88 2.58 -9.99 6.57
CA PHE A 88 2.70 -11.40 6.23
C PHE A 88 2.83 -12.28 7.49
N GLN A 89 3.66 -11.88 8.45
CA GLN A 89 3.78 -12.58 9.74
C GLN A 89 2.45 -12.62 10.49
N ALA A 90 1.71 -11.51 10.53
CA ALA A 90 0.40 -11.46 11.17
C ALA A 90 -0.60 -12.44 10.52
N ILE A 91 -0.62 -12.53 9.18
CA ILE A 91 -1.45 -13.51 8.45
C ILE A 91 -1.03 -14.94 8.80
N GLN A 92 0.28 -15.24 8.84
CA GLN A 92 0.77 -16.57 9.22
C GLN A 92 0.31 -16.96 10.63
N LEU A 93 0.45 -16.05 11.58
CA LEU A 93 0.00 -16.26 12.96
C LEU A 93 -1.51 -16.45 13.06
N LEU A 94 -2.29 -15.69 12.30
CA LEU A 94 -3.74 -15.83 12.23
C LEU A 94 -4.13 -17.22 11.69
N VAL A 95 -3.54 -17.64 10.56
CA VAL A 95 -3.77 -18.95 9.97
C VAL A 95 -3.41 -20.07 10.95
N GLN A 96 -2.28 -19.95 11.62
CA GLN A 96 -1.85 -20.92 12.64
C GLN A 96 -2.85 -20.99 13.80
N THR A 97 -3.29 -19.83 14.31
CA THR A 97 -4.27 -19.73 15.40
C THR A 97 -5.59 -20.40 15.03
N MET A 98 -6.07 -20.15 13.81
CA MET A 98 -7.30 -20.77 13.29
C MET A 98 -7.14 -22.29 13.16
N SER A 99 -6.00 -22.76 12.67
CA SER A 99 -5.71 -24.19 12.53
C SER A 99 -5.66 -24.91 13.88
N ASN A 100 -4.94 -24.35 14.86
CA ASN A 100 -4.83 -24.90 16.21
C ASN A 100 -6.19 -24.95 16.90
N THR A 101 -6.98 -23.88 16.79
CA THR A 101 -8.36 -23.82 17.30
C THR A 101 -9.23 -24.92 16.69
N LYS A 102 -9.14 -25.12 15.37
CA LYS A 102 -9.92 -26.15 14.65
C LYS A 102 -9.53 -27.57 15.02
N GLN A 103 -8.26 -27.81 15.37
CA GLN A 103 -7.73 -29.13 15.73
C GLN A 103 -7.77 -29.41 17.23
N HIS A 104 -8.21 -28.45 18.06
CA HIS A 104 -8.15 -28.52 19.52
C HIS A 104 -6.73 -28.76 20.08
N VAL A 105 -5.70 -28.35 19.33
CA VAL A 105 -4.29 -28.44 19.74
C VAL A 105 -3.87 -27.09 20.31
N PHE A 106 -3.80 -26.99 21.63
CA PHE A 106 -3.46 -25.75 22.36
C PHE A 106 -1.96 -25.59 22.63
N HIS A 107 -1.11 -26.29 21.88
CA HIS A 107 0.32 -26.06 21.87
C HIS A 107 0.65 -25.04 20.76
N PHE A 108 0.67 -23.77 21.12
CA PHE A 108 0.97 -22.69 20.19
C PHE A 108 2.47 -22.37 20.24
N VAL A 109 3.20 -22.79 19.20
CA VAL A 109 4.59 -22.36 18.96
C VAL A 109 4.58 -21.44 17.74
N PRO A 110 4.79 -20.12 17.88
CA PRO A 110 4.65 -19.19 16.77
C PRO A 110 5.65 -19.50 15.66
N ILE A 111 5.18 -19.76 14.43
CA ILE A 111 6.08 -20.02 13.28
C ILE A 111 6.91 -18.76 12.93
N SER A 112 6.46 -17.58 13.36
CA SER A 112 7.18 -16.31 13.20
C SER A 112 8.38 -16.15 14.14
N GLN A 113 8.50 -16.96 15.19
CA GLN A 113 9.70 -17.03 16.04
C GLN A 113 10.76 -17.97 15.44
N ASN A 114 11.26 -17.64 14.26
CA ASN A 114 12.60 -18.07 13.88
C ASN A 114 13.58 -17.04 14.43
N ASN A 115 13.87 -17.11 15.73
CA ASN A 115 15.09 -16.48 16.23
C ASN A 115 16.23 -17.06 15.40
N LYS A 116 16.83 -16.25 14.53
CA LYS A 116 18.11 -16.61 13.94
C LYS A 116 19.06 -16.77 15.13
N ILE A 117 19.38 -18.01 15.48
CA ILE A 117 20.62 -18.30 16.17
C ILE A 117 21.68 -17.83 15.17
N GLN A 118 22.25 -16.64 15.39
CA GLN A 118 23.37 -16.14 14.60
C GLN A 118 24.54 -17.11 14.84
N GLU A 119 25.04 -17.71 13.76
CA GLU A 119 26.44 -18.16 13.67
C GLU A 119 27.33 -16.97 13.29
#